data_AF-A0A2H0DQD6-F1
#
_entry.id   AF-A0A2H0DQD6-F1
#
_cell.length_a   1.000
_cell.length_b   1.000
_cell.length_c   1.000
_cell.angle_alpha   90.00
_cell.angle_beta   90.00
_cell.angle_gamma   90.00
#
_symmetry.space_group_name_H-M   'P 1'
#
loop_
_entity.id
_entity.type
_entity.pdbx_description
1 polymer ?
#
loop_
_entity_poly.entity_id
_entity_poly.type
_entity_poly.pdbx_seq_one_letter_code
_entity_poly.pdbx_strand_id
1 'polypeptide(L)'
;MDSERMMTVSTAAIRGLLRERLGYTGLVLSDDLQMGAVKSAMSLGEAAVEAVLAGVDMLTLSFSRANASRGSAKTVHAALIAAVREGRLSEARIDEANRRILELKSRLEEARP
;
A
#
# COMPACT_ATOMS: atom_id res chain seq x y z
N MET A 1 -8.81 16.91 8.47
CA MET A 1 -8.01 15.67 8.51
C MET A 1 -8.76 14.69 9.36
N ASP A 2 -8.82 13.43 8.94
CA ASP A 2 -9.47 12.36 9.70
C ASP A 2 -8.60 12.07 10.94
N SER A 3 -9.00 12.57 12.11
CA SER A 3 -8.16 12.55 13.32
C SER A 3 -8.08 11.17 13.98
N GLU A 4 -8.84 10.19 13.50
CA GLU A 4 -8.98 8.87 14.12
C GLU A 4 -8.35 7.72 13.31
N ARG A 5 -7.94 7.95 12.06
CA ARG A 5 -7.33 6.92 11.20
C ARG A 5 -5.84 7.18 10.95
N MET A 6 -5.05 6.09 10.95
CA MET A 6 -3.65 6.14 10.54
C MET A 6 -3.53 6.62 9.09
N MET A 7 -2.53 7.44 8.81
CA MET A 7 -2.32 8.04 7.48
C MET A 7 -2.22 6.98 6.37
N THR A 8 -1.57 5.84 6.64
CA THR A 8 -1.37 4.73 5.69
C THR A 8 -2.67 4.16 5.12
N VAL A 9 -3.78 4.25 5.86
CA VAL A 9 -5.10 3.74 5.45
C VAL A 9 -6.15 4.85 5.31
N SER A 10 -5.71 6.12 5.33
CA SER A 10 -6.61 7.27 5.23
C SER A 10 -6.77 7.71 3.78
N THR A 11 -7.93 7.41 3.20
CA THR A 11 -8.29 7.89 1.85
C THR A 11 -8.29 9.42 1.76
N ALA A 12 -8.73 10.10 2.82
CA ALA A 12 -8.71 11.56 2.88
C ALA A 12 -7.29 12.14 2.84
N ALA A 13 -6.32 11.48 3.48
CA ALA A 13 -4.93 11.90 3.45
C ALA A 13 -4.27 11.58 2.10
N ILE A 14 -4.42 10.35 1.60
CA ILE A 14 -3.72 9.91 0.41
C ILE A 14 -4.39 10.45 -0.86
N ARG A 15 -5.68 10.18 -1.09
CA ARG A 15 -6.37 10.70 -2.28
C ARG A 15 -6.69 12.18 -2.15
N GLY A 16 -7.37 12.57 -1.07
CA GLY A 16 -7.84 13.94 -0.91
C GLY A 16 -6.71 14.96 -0.80
N LEU A 17 -5.76 14.76 0.12
CA LEU A 17 -4.66 15.71 0.29
C LEU A 17 -3.53 15.47 -0.72
N LEU A 18 -2.91 14.29 -0.72
CA LEU A 18 -1.69 14.06 -1.50
C LEU A 18 -1.93 14.02 -3.01
N ARG A 19 -2.94 13.29 -3.49
CA ARG A 19 -3.22 13.18 -4.93
C ARG A 19 -3.97 14.40 -5.48
N GLU A 20 -5.08 14.78 -4.87
CA GLU A 20 -5.98 15.81 -5.41
C GLU A 20 -5.47 17.23 -5.10
N ARG A 21 -5.20 17.55 -3.82
CA ARG A 21 -4.81 18.91 -3.44
C ARG A 21 -3.35 19.25 -3.72
N LEU A 22 -2.43 18.31 -3.47
CA LEU A 22 -0.99 18.52 -3.71
C LEU A 22 -0.56 18.09 -5.12
N GLY A 23 -1.42 17.40 -5.86
CA GLY A 23 -1.14 17.01 -7.24
C GLY A 23 -0.01 15.99 -7.38
N TYR A 24 0.30 15.22 -6.33
CA TYR A 24 1.37 14.23 -6.42
C TYR A 24 0.95 13.07 -7.32
N THR A 25 1.69 12.80 -8.39
CA THR A 25 1.38 11.77 -9.39
C THR A 25 2.26 10.52 -9.30
N GLY A 26 3.38 10.60 -8.57
CA GLY A 26 4.37 9.53 -8.45
C GLY A 26 3.90 8.34 -7.59
N LEU A 27 4.82 7.41 -7.30
CA LEU A 27 4.53 6.22 -6.48
C LEU A 27 4.30 6.58 -5.00
N VAL A 28 3.24 6.05 -4.38
CA VAL A 28 3.07 6.09 -2.92
C VAL A 28 3.44 4.74 -2.30
N LEU A 29 4.36 4.77 -1.36
CA LEU A 29 4.84 3.61 -0.59
C LEU A 29 4.36 3.74 0.85
N SER A 30 3.87 2.65 1.45
CA SER A 30 3.57 2.63 2.89
C SER A 30 4.84 2.57 3.74
N ASP A 31 4.75 3.01 4.99
CA ASP A 31 5.65 2.52 6.03
C ASP A 31 5.34 1.05 6.36
N ASP A 32 6.14 0.42 7.22
CA ASP A 32 6.01 -1.00 7.56
C ASP A 32 4.63 -1.33 8.18
N LEU A 33 3.87 -2.18 7.48
CA LEU A 33 2.56 -2.64 7.96
C LEU A 33 2.66 -3.56 9.18
N GLN A 34 3.86 -4.02 9.54
CA GLN A 34 4.11 -4.84 10.71
C GLN A 34 4.48 -4.03 11.96
N MET A 35 4.45 -2.70 11.88
CA MET A 35 4.64 -1.82 13.04
C MET A 35 3.54 -2.02 14.09
N GLY A 36 3.88 -1.77 15.36
CA GLY A 36 2.99 -2.02 16.49
C GLY A 36 1.63 -1.33 16.38
N ALA A 37 1.61 -0.08 15.90
CA ALA A 37 0.39 0.70 15.72
C ALA A 37 -0.61 0.01 14.76
N VAL A 38 -0.13 -0.50 13.62
CA VAL A 38 -0.99 -1.20 12.65
C VAL A 38 -1.50 -2.52 13.22
N LYS A 39 -0.59 -3.30 13.83
CA LYS A 39 -0.92 -4.60 14.44
C LYS A 39 -1.96 -4.50 15.55
N SER A 40 -1.99 -3.41 16.31
CA SER A 40 -2.97 -3.22 17.39
C SER A 40 -4.35 -2.81 16.89
N ALA A 41 -4.47 -2.27 15.67
CA ALA A 41 -5.74 -1.80 15.12
C ALA A 41 -6.42 -2.80 14.19
N MET A 42 -5.64 -3.59 13.43
CA MET A 42 -6.18 -4.50 12.42
C MET A 42 -5.24 -5.64 12.07
N SER A 43 -5.80 -6.67 11.42
CA SER A 43 -5.00 -7.76 10.88
C SER A 43 -4.10 -7.28 9.73
N LEU A 44 -2.97 -7.96 9.50
CA LEU A 44 -2.05 -7.60 8.41
C LEU A 44 -2.71 -7.62 7.03
N GLY A 45 -3.59 -8.59 6.77
CA GLY A 45 -4.31 -8.70 5.50
C GLY A 45 -5.25 -7.53 5.29
N GLU A 46 -5.99 -7.14 6.33
CA GLU A 46 -6.91 -6.01 6.26
C GLU A 46 -6.17 -4.68 6.11
N ALA A 47 -5.05 -4.50 6.84
CA ALA A 47 -4.18 -3.33 6.68
C ALA A 47 -3.69 -3.16 5.24
N ALA A 48 -3.31 -4.26 4.60
CA ALA A 48 -2.89 -4.24 3.21
C ALA A 48 -4.02 -3.82 2.26
N VAL A 49 -5.22 -4.36 2.45
CA VAL A 49 -6.38 -4.03 1.61
C VAL A 49 -6.77 -2.56 1.79
N GLU A 50 -6.91 -2.09 3.04
CA GLU A 50 -7.26 -0.70 3.35
C GLU A 50 -6.20 0.29 2.84
N ALA A 51 -4.91 -0.05 2.91
CA ALA A 51 -3.85 0.80 2.37
C ALA A 51 -3.94 0.94 0.84
N VAL A 52 -4.16 -0.17 0.13
CA VAL A 52 -4.32 -0.14 -1.34
C VAL A 52 -5.58 0.63 -1.73
N LEU A 53 -6.69 0.44 -1.00
CA LEU A 53 -7.93 1.19 -1.17
C LEU A 53 -7.71 2.69 -0.97
N ALA A 54 -6.96 3.07 0.05
CA ALA A 54 -6.62 4.46 0.34
C ALA A 54 -5.76 5.11 -0.74
N GLY A 55 -5.10 4.32 -1.60
CA GLY A 55 -4.29 4.82 -2.72
C GLY A 55 -2.78 4.59 -2.56
N VAL A 56 -2.36 3.77 -1.60
CA VAL A 56 -0.98 3.26 -1.54
C VAL A 56 -0.73 2.32 -2.71
N ASP A 57 0.39 2.51 -3.41
CA ASP A 57 0.76 1.72 -4.59
C ASP A 57 1.70 0.56 -4.26
N MET A 58 2.56 0.73 -3.24
CA MET A 58 3.45 -0.33 -2.76
C MET A 58 3.39 -0.47 -1.24
N LEU A 59 3.39 -1.72 -0.78
CA LEU A 59 3.32 -2.04 0.65
C LEU A 59 4.69 -2.48 1.17
N THR A 60 5.14 -1.84 2.25
CA THR A 60 6.38 -2.21 2.94
C THR A 60 6.10 -3.23 4.03
N LEU A 61 6.86 -4.32 4.02
CA LEU A 61 6.84 -5.35 5.06
C LEU A 61 8.26 -5.52 5.58
N SER A 62 8.53 -5.09 6.82
CA SER A 62 9.84 -5.23 7.42
C SER A 62 10.02 -6.61 8.04
N PHE A 63 11.07 -7.30 7.60
CA PHE A 63 11.48 -8.57 8.19
C PHE A 63 12.49 -8.31 9.30
N SER A 64 12.07 -8.33 10.56
CA SER A 64 13.02 -8.61 11.62
C SER A 64 13.60 -10.01 11.36
N ARG A 65 14.93 -10.18 11.43
CA ARG A 65 15.60 -11.48 11.23
C ARG A 65 15.06 -12.58 12.16
N ALA A 66 14.45 -12.21 13.29
CA ALA A 66 13.78 -13.12 14.22
C ALA A 66 12.37 -13.55 13.77
N ASN A 67 11.75 -12.81 12.85
CA ASN A 67 10.39 -13.01 12.33
C ASN A 67 10.39 -13.07 10.80
N ALA A 68 11.46 -13.61 10.18
CA ALA A 68 11.62 -13.77 8.73
C ALA A 68 10.66 -14.84 8.14
N SER A 69 9.39 -14.79 8.52
CA SER A 69 8.36 -15.63 7.95
C SER A 69 7.96 -15.06 6.59
N ARG A 70 8.28 -15.80 5.52
CA ARG A 70 7.61 -15.68 4.21
C ARG A 70 6.07 -15.69 4.33
N GLY A 71 5.52 -16.03 5.50
CA GLY A 71 4.10 -15.95 5.81
C GLY A 71 3.49 -14.55 5.66
N SER A 72 4.17 -13.47 6.08
CA SER A 72 3.57 -12.12 6.00
C SER A 72 3.22 -11.73 4.57
N ALA A 73 4.16 -11.90 3.63
CA ALA A 73 3.93 -11.60 2.23
C ALA A 73 2.84 -12.51 1.62
N LYS A 74 2.81 -13.80 1.99
CA LYS A 74 1.75 -14.72 1.57
C LYS A 74 0.37 -14.30 2.09
N THR A 75 0.29 -13.88 3.34
CA THR A 75 -0.95 -13.38 3.97
C THR A 75 -1.46 -12.14 3.27
N VAL A 76 -0.58 -11.15 3.03
CA VAL A 76 -0.93 -9.93 2.28
C VAL A 76 -1.38 -10.28 0.87
N HIS A 77 -0.63 -11.11 0.15
CA HIS A 77 -0.99 -11.53 -1.19
C HIS A 77 -2.35 -12.23 -1.25
N ALA A 78 -2.60 -13.18 -0.35
CA ALA A 78 -3.89 -13.88 -0.29
C ALA A 78 -5.06 -12.93 0.02
N ALA A 79 -4.85 -11.97 0.93
CA ALA A 79 -5.87 -10.99 1.29
C ALA A 79 -6.22 -10.05 0.12
N LEU A 80 -5.22 -9.57 -0.63
CA LEU A 80 -5.45 -8.73 -1.81
C LEU A 80 -6.19 -9.50 -2.91
N ILE A 81 -5.82 -10.75 -3.18
CA ILE A 81 -6.53 -11.60 -4.15
C ILE A 81 -7.99 -11.83 -3.73
N ALA A 82 -8.23 -12.12 -2.45
CA ALA A 82 -9.59 -12.29 -1.93
C ALA A 82 -10.41 -10.99 -2.08
N ALA A 83 -9.85 -9.85 -1.70
CA ALA A 83 -10.49 -8.55 -1.84
C ALA A 83 -10.86 -8.21 -3.29
N VAL A 84 -10.01 -8.58 -4.26
CA VAL A 84 -10.34 -8.42 -5.69
C VAL A 84 -11.49 -9.34 -6.11
N ARG A 85 -11.44 -10.62 -5.75
CA ARG A 85 -12.51 -11.60 -6.06
C ARG A 85 -13.86 -11.23 -5.44
N GLU A 86 -13.83 -10.61 -4.26
CA GLU A 86 -15.01 -10.13 -3.53
C GLU A 86 -15.52 -8.78 -4.06
N GLY A 87 -14.80 -8.13 -4.98
CA GLY A 87 -15.16 -6.82 -5.52
C GLY A 87 -14.87 -5.64 -4.58
N ARG A 88 -14.19 -5.87 -3.45
CA ARG A 88 -13.73 -4.79 -2.55
C ARG A 88 -12.61 -3.97 -3.18
N LEU A 89 -11.70 -4.63 -3.90
CA LEU A 89 -10.66 -3.99 -4.70
C LEU A 89 -10.93 -4.20 -6.19
N SER A 90 -10.85 -3.13 -6.99
CA SER A 90 -10.95 -3.27 -8.44
C SER A 90 -9.60 -3.65 -9.05
N GLU A 91 -9.61 -4.43 -10.13
CA GLU A 91 -8.39 -4.70 -10.92
C GLU A 91 -7.75 -3.41 -11.43
N ALA A 92 -8.58 -2.44 -11.86
CA ALA A 92 -8.12 -1.12 -12.27
C ALA A 92 -7.30 -0.39 -11.20
N ARG A 93 -7.61 -0.57 -9.91
CA ARG A 93 -6.81 0.00 -8.82
C ARG A 93 -5.42 -0.63 -8.75
N ILE A 94 -5.33 -1.95 -8.96
CA ILE A 94 -4.05 -2.68 -9.01
C ILE A 94 -3.23 -2.26 -10.23
N ASP A 95 -3.87 -2.13 -11.39
CA ASP A 95 -3.22 -1.68 -12.62
C ASP A 95 -2.68 -0.25 -12.51
N GLU A 96 -3.42 0.65 -11.86
CA GLU A 96 -2.96 2.00 -11.57
C GLU A 96 -1.69 2.02 -10.71
N ALA A 97 -1.63 1.19 -9.66
CA ALA A 97 -0.44 1.04 -8.83
C ALA A 97 0.73 0.47 -9.64
N ASN A 98 0.50 -0.60 -10.40
CA ASN A 98 1.51 -1.23 -11.24
C ASN A 98 2.10 -0.26 -12.27
N ARG A 99 1.26 0.57 -12.90
CA ARG A 99 1.73 1.58 -13.86
C ARG A 99 2.73 2.55 -13.21
N ARG A 100 2.43 3.09 -12.02
CA ARG A 100 3.34 3.98 -11.28
C ARG A 100 4.65 3.29 -10.88
N ILE A 101 4.58 2.00 -10.51
CA ILE A 101 5.78 1.20 -10.20
C ILE A 101 6.67 1.08 -11.44
N LEU A 102 6.09 0.79 -12.60
CA LEU A 102 6.83 0.65 -13.85
C LEU A 102 7.41 1.99 -14.32
N GLU A 103 6.65 3.08 -14.22
CA GLU A 103 7.13 4.44 -14.50
C GLU A 103 8.35 4.80 -13.64
N LEU A 104 8.30 4.50 -12.34
CA LEU A 104 9.44 4.73 -11.45
C LEU A 104 10.66 3.88 -11.86
N LYS A 105 10.45 2.58 -12.16
CA LYS A 105 11.54 1.69 -12.59
C LYS A 105 12.20 2.18 -13.88
N SER A 106 11.42 2.57 -14.90
CA SER A 106 11.94 3.11 -16.16
C SER A 106 12.85 4.32 -15.91
N ARG A 107 12.38 5.28 -15.11
CA ARG A 107 13.15 6.47 -14.76
C ARG A 107 14.45 6.16 -14.03
N LEU A 108 14.47 5.12 -13.19
CA LEU A 108 15.68 4.69 -12.47
C LEU A 108 16.66 3.97 -13.39
N GLU A 109 16.19 3.23 -14.40
CA GLU A 109 17.04 2.60 -15.40
C GLU A 109 17.69 3.64 -16.32
N GLU A 110 16.92 4.65 -16.76
CA GLU A 110 17.42 5.78 -17.56
C GLU A 110 18.45 6.63 -16.80
N ALA A 111 18.30 6.75 -15.47
CA ALA A 111 19.22 7.51 -14.63
C ALA A 111 20.47 6.72 -14.20
N ARG A 112 20.61 5.47 -14.63
CA ARG A 112 21.76 4.62 -14.27
C ARG A 112 23.00 5.05 -15.09
N PRO A 113 24.12 5.40 -14.45
CA PRO A 113 25.34 5.83 -15.12
C PRO A 113 25.99 4.72 -15.97
#